data_AF-A0A970PIR8-F1
#
_entry.id   AF-A0A970PIR8-F1
#
_cell.length_a   1.000
_cell.length_b   1.000
_cell.length_c   1.000
_cell.angle_alpha   90.00
_cell.angle_beta   90.00
_cell.angle_gamma   90.00
#
_symmetry.space_group_name_H-M   'P 1'
#
loop_
_entity.id
_entity.type
_entity.pdbx_description
1 polymer ?
#
loop_
_entity_poly.entity_id
_entity_poly.type
_entity_poly.pdbx_seq_one_letter_code
_entity_poly.pdbx_strand_id
1 'polypeptide(L)'
;MKKIISVMLLITLVFSLTSCGKPKEIKELEKLTKALNEIGSEEGEDVFSGIVDSLDEEVFSEDFLEDYSDDYSDDELDKTPGEELSNFYSFYDNALSSFEGAVNAWETDDFAMFDASLDYFATSLHIVGMSLYDLLGIFGADEGEYREANGNLIEYGKEYTREEDGFSPSDKKGDFYVEKGILDTSANTLYFENYTERDGQKISRVVSEVVALSDGTFIVQTFSKPVLYDDRMEDKGNAYFMVFDANKLEVIRAVFAPDVDFTYDSIIGKGKTNVEDLAQGYTLVRKMTIVDNVASVEKY
;
A
#
# COMPACT_ATOMS: atom_id res chain seq x y z
N MET A 1 11.64 -8.08 8.41
CA MET A 1 11.00 -7.44 7.24
C MET A 1 11.64 -7.74 5.88
N LYS A 2 12.98 -7.89 5.72
CA LYS A 2 13.62 -8.15 4.42
C LYS A 2 13.05 -9.33 3.60
N LYS A 3 12.41 -10.33 4.22
CA LYS A 3 11.89 -11.51 3.51
C LYS A 3 10.45 -11.38 3.03
N ILE A 4 9.60 -10.60 3.69
CA ILE A 4 8.16 -10.49 3.34
C ILE A 4 7.93 -9.33 2.37
N ILE A 5 8.61 -8.19 2.60
CA ILE A 5 8.59 -7.04 1.68
C ILE A 5 9.23 -7.42 0.34
N SER A 6 10.35 -8.16 0.34
CA SER A 6 10.94 -8.69 -0.89
C SER A 6 10.08 -9.74 -1.58
N VAL A 7 9.30 -10.54 -0.83
CA VAL A 7 8.32 -11.49 -1.41
C VAL A 7 7.13 -10.75 -2.01
N MET A 8 6.62 -9.71 -1.37
CA MET A 8 5.56 -8.87 -1.95
C MET A 8 6.07 -8.12 -3.18
N LEU A 9 7.23 -7.47 -3.12
CA LEU A 9 7.88 -6.86 -4.29
C LEU A 9 8.08 -7.88 -5.42
N LEU A 10 8.48 -9.12 -5.13
CA LEU A 10 8.59 -10.17 -6.14
C LEU A 10 7.25 -10.57 -6.73
N ILE A 11 6.21 -10.70 -5.91
CA ILE A 11 4.86 -11.03 -6.36
C ILE A 11 4.35 -9.91 -7.28
N THR A 12 4.57 -8.65 -6.92
CA THR A 12 4.22 -7.48 -7.74
C THR A 12 5.03 -7.46 -9.04
N LEU A 13 6.32 -7.78 -9.00
CA LEU A 13 7.21 -7.88 -10.17
C LEU A 13 6.82 -9.04 -11.10
N VAL A 14 6.40 -10.17 -10.55
CA VAL A 14 5.92 -11.34 -11.32
C VAL A 14 4.58 -11.04 -11.98
N PHE A 15 3.69 -10.30 -11.30
CA PHE A 15 2.43 -9.86 -11.89
C PHE A 15 2.63 -8.78 -12.96
N SER A 16 3.60 -7.88 -12.83
CA SER A 16 3.91 -6.90 -13.89
C SER A 16 4.57 -7.56 -15.11
N LEU A 17 5.46 -8.55 -14.91
CA LEU A 17 6.08 -9.29 -16.00
C LEU A 17 5.14 -10.24 -16.76
N THR A 18 4.05 -10.69 -16.12
CA THR A 18 3.03 -11.53 -16.77
C THR A 18 1.96 -10.72 -17.51
N SER A 19 1.89 -9.39 -17.27
CA SER A 19 1.01 -8.45 -17.98
C SER A 19 1.53 -8.04 -19.36
N CYS A 20 2.77 -8.36 -19.71
CA CYS A 20 3.35 -8.07 -21.03
C CYS A 20 3.33 -9.31 -21.92
N GLY A 21 2.51 -9.28 -22.99
CA GLY A 21 2.28 -10.35 -23.96
C GLY A 21 3.48 -10.74 -24.86
N LYS A 22 4.67 -11.00 -24.31
CA LYS A 22 5.75 -11.73 -25.02
C LYS A 22 6.42 -12.74 -24.08
N PRO A 23 6.58 -14.00 -24.49
CA PRO A 23 7.24 -15.00 -23.67
C PRO A 23 8.75 -14.72 -23.68
N LYS A 24 9.28 -14.07 -22.63
CA LYS A 24 10.69 -14.22 -22.28
C LYS A 24 10.88 -15.61 -21.65
N GLU A 25 12.01 -16.23 -21.98
CA GLU A 25 12.22 -17.67 -21.95
C GLU A 25 11.83 -18.36 -20.62
N ILE A 26 11.02 -19.42 -20.74
CA ILE A 26 10.45 -20.27 -19.68
C ILE A 26 11.49 -20.74 -18.62
N LYS A 27 12.78 -20.75 -18.96
CA LYS A 27 13.87 -21.14 -18.04
C LYS A 27 14.12 -20.16 -16.90
N GLU A 28 13.97 -18.86 -17.13
CA GLU A 28 14.18 -17.83 -16.10
C GLU A 28 13.03 -17.84 -15.09
N LEU A 29 11.79 -18.07 -15.56
CA LEU A 29 10.60 -18.27 -14.72
C LEU A 29 10.69 -19.54 -13.87
N GLU A 30 11.21 -20.66 -14.41
CA GLU A 30 11.44 -21.88 -13.63
C GLU A 30 12.50 -21.67 -12.53
N LYS A 31 13.58 -20.94 -12.82
CA LYS A 31 14.58 -20.58 -11.82
C LYS A 31 14.00 -19.67 -10.74
N LEU A 32 13.22 -18.65 -11.12
CA LEU A 32 12.56 -17.74 -10.19
C LEU A 32 11.57 -18.49 -9.28
N THR A 33 10.80 -19.42 -9.85
CA THR A 33 9.85 -20.26 -9.11
C THR A 33 10.57 -21.22 -8.16
N LYS A 34 11.75 -21.72 -8.56
CA LYS A 34 12.58 -22.57 -7.70
C LYS A 34 13.20 -21.75 -6.54
N ALA A 35 13.72 -20.57 -6.83
CA ALA A 35 14.24 -19.65 -5.81
C ALA A 35 13.15 -19.21 -4.82
N LEU A 36 11.94 -18.94 -5.30
CA LEU A 36 10.76 -18.63 -4.47
C LEU A 36 10.37 -19.78 -3.52
N ASN A 37 10.51 -21.05 -3.96
CA ASN A 37 10.24 -22.22 -3.13
C ASN A 37 11.34 -22.50 -2.08
N GLU A 38 12.53 -21.93 -2.26
CA GLU A 38 13.69 -22.11 -1.38
C GLU A 38 13.95 -20.88 -0.48
N ILE A 39 13.01 -19.93 -0.42
CA ILE A 39 13.11 -18.72 0.44
C ILE A 39 13.20 -19.14 1.91
N GLY A 40 14.42 -19.08 2.45
CA GLY A 40 14.75 -19.49 3.81
C GLY A 40 16.11 -20.20 3.96
N SER A 41 16.74 -20.67 2.88
CA SER A 41 18.05 -21.33 2.88
C SER A 41 19.16 -20.47 2.26
N GLU A 42 20.43 -20.71 2.64
CA GLU A 42 21.62 -20.07 2.05
C GLU A 42 21.71 -20.29 0.53
N GLU A 43 21.22 -21.43 0.02
CA GLU A 43 21.19 -21.71 -1.43
C GLU A 43 20.26 -20.78 -2.22
N GLY A 44 19.23 -20.21 -1.58
CA GLY A 44 18.33 -19.24 -2.22
C GLY A 44 18.98 -17.87 -2.44
N GLU A 45 19.87 -17.44 -1.54
CA GLU A 45 20.57 -16.15 -1.64
C GLU A 45 21.61 -16.14 -2.78
N ASP A 46 22.34 -17.24 -2.97
CA ASP A 46 23.32 -17.39 -4.06
C ASP A 46 22.67 -17.45 -5.46
N VAL A 47 21.45 -17.98 -5.56
CA VAL A 47 20.70 -17.97 -6.84
C VAL A 47 20.10 -16.59 -7.11
N PHE A 48 19.72 -15.85 -6.06
CA PHE A 48 19.26 -14.47 -6.16
C PHE A 48 20.38 -13.54 -6.66
N SER A 49 21.58 -13.63 -6.09
CA SER A 49 22.73 -12.83 -6.54
C SER A 49 23.11 -13.14 -7.99
N GLY A 50 23.10 -14.42 -8.38
CA GLY A 50 23.41 -14.81 -9.77
C GLY A 50 22.38 -14.36 -10.81
N ILE A 51 21.12 -14.10 -10.43
CA ILE A 51 20.11 -13.51 -11.33
C ILE A 51 20.32 -12.00 -11.42
N VAL A 52 20.65 -11.34 -10.31
CA VAL A 52 20.98 -9.90 -10.25
C VAL A 52 22.23 -9.60 -11.08
N ASP A 53 23.29 -10.41 -10.94
CA ASP A 53 24.54 -10.28 -11.71
C ASP A 53 24.35 -10.54 -13.22
N SER A 54 23.25 -11.21 -13.61
CA SER A 54 22.94 -11.51 -15.01
C SER A 54 22.12 -10.42 -15.71
N LEU A 55 21.65 -9.42 -14.95
CA LEU A 55 21.04 -8.20 -15.47
C LEU A 55 22.19 -7.22 -15.78
N ASP A 56 22.33 -6.82 -17.05
CA ASP A 56 23.49 -6.06 -17.57
C ASP A 56 24.03 -4.97 -16.62
N GLU A 57 25.34 -5.06 -16.35
CA GLU A 57 26.18 -4.18 -15.48
C GLU A 57 26.18 -2.69 -15.86
N GLU A 58 25.45 -2.25 -16.89
CA GLU A 58 25.34 -0.82 -17.24
C GLU A 58 24.22 -0.06 -16.48
N VAL A 59 23.38 -0.75 -15.69
CA VAL A 59 22.22 -0.13 -15.03
C VAL A 59 22.43 0.14 -13.52
N PHE A 60 23.39 -0.52 -12.88
CA PHE A 60 23.63 -0.39 -11.44
C PHE A 60 25.08 0.01 -11.18
N SER A 61 25.35 1.30 -10.99
CA SER A 61 26.60 1.72 -10.36
C SER A 61 26.58 1.24 -8.90
N GLU A 62 27.69 0.67 -8.42
CA GLU A 62 27.90 0.21 -7.04
C GLU A 62 27.53 1.27 -5.98
N ASP A 63 27.54 2.56 -6.35
CA ASP A 63 27.08 3.68 -5.51
C ASP A 63 25.58 3.65 -5.15
N PHE A 64 24.73 2.92 -5.89
CA PHE A 64 23.28 2.85 -5.63
C PHE A 64 22.89 1.76 -4.61
N LEU A 65 23.79 0.80 -4.34
CA LEU A 65 23.52 -0.33 -3.45
C LEU A 65 24.06 -0.15 -2.02
N GLU A 66 24.95 0.81 -1.79
CA GLU A 66 25.48 1.09 -0.44
C GLU A 66 24.40 1.72 0.48
N ASP A 67 23.43 2.47 -0.07
CA ASP A 67 22.44 3.24 0.71
C ASP A 67 21.22 2.44 1.20
N TYR A 68 21.06 1.20 0.72
CA TYR A 68 20.03 0.27 1.20
C TYR A 68 20.51 -0.61 2.37
N SER A 69 21.71 -0.35 2.90
CA SER A 69 22.33 -1.19 3.94
C SER A 69 22.51 -0.55 5.31
N ASP A 70 22.23 0.74 5.49
CA ASP A 70 22.43 1.40 6.78
C ASP A 70 21.14 1.63 7.57
N ASP A 71 21.17 1.13 8.80
CA ASP A 71 20.47 1.52 10.03
C ASP A 71 19.53 2.76 9.96
N TYR A 72 18.33 2.63 9.37
CA TYR A 72 17.28 3.66 9.41
C TYR A 72 16.67 3.75 10.81
N SER A 73 17.33 4.54 11.66
CA SER A 73 16.88 4.88 13.02
C SER A 73 16.46 6.35 13.18
N ASP A 74 16.32 7.10 12.09
CA ASP A 74 15.96 8.51 12.17
C ASP A 74 14.44 8.73 12.18
N ASP A 75 13.97 9.43 13.22
CA ASP A 75 12.58 9.85 13.47
C ASP A 75 12.11 10.98 12.49
N GLU A 76 12.89 11.30 11.45
CA GLU A 76 12.62 12.40 10.50
C GLU A 76 12.49 11.92 9.05
N LEU A 77 11.56 12.52 8.30
CA LEU A 77 11.36 12.25 6.88
C LEU A 77 12.58 12.71 6.06
N ASP A 78 13.28 11.77 5.42
CA ASP A 78 14.33 12.09 4.47
C ASP A 78 13.76 12.78 3.22
N LYS A 79 14.50 13.76 2.68
CA LYS A 79 14.09 14.65 1.59
C LYS A 79 14.99 14.56 0.38
N THR A 80 15.53 13.38 0.11
CA THR A 80 16.33 13.11 -1.08
C THR A 80 15.48 13.32 -2.34
N PRO A 81 15.88 14.25 -3.25
CA PRO A 81 15.11 14.52 -4.46
C PRO A 81 15.04 13.30 -5.38
N GLY A 82 13.85 12.96 -5.83
CA GLY A 82 13.59 11.75 -6.64
C GLY A 82 13.14 10.54 -5.83
N GLU A 83 13.26 10.57 -4.50
CA GLU A 83 12.92 9.46 -3.59
C GLU A 83 11.81 9.83 -2.60
N GLU A 84 11.11 10.94 -2.85
CA GLU A 84 10.14 11.51 -1.91
C GLU A 84 9.01 10.53 -1.56
N LEU A 85 8.55 9.71 -2.51
CA LEU A 85 7.46 8.74 -2.26
C LEU A 85 7.97 7.56 -1.42
N SER A 86 9.16 7.08 -1.72
CA SER A 86 9.86 6.02 -0.99
C SER A 86 10.17 6.45 0.43
N ASN A 87 10.67 7.67 0.61
CA ASN A 87 10.99 8.23 1.92
C ASN A 87 9.73 8.41 2.78
N PHE A 88 8.64 8.92 2.19
CA PHE A 88 7.38 9.03 2.93
C PHE A 88 6.81 7.68 3.34
N TYR A 89 6.83 6.70 2.43
CA TYR A 89 6.38 5.35 2.75
C TYR A 89 7.23 4.73 3.85
N SER A 90 8.56 4.80 3.76
CA SER A 90 9.47 4.29 4.78
C SER A 90 9.27 4.97 6.13
N PHE A 91 9.07 6.28 6.17
CA PHE A 91 8.78 7.02 7.39
C PHE A 91 7.49 6.52 8.07
N TYR A 92 6.43 6.34 7.28
CA TYR A 92 5.16 5.77 7.75
C TYR A 92 5.29 4.31 8.21
N ASP A 93 5.93 3.47 7.40
CA ASP A 93 6.09 2.03 7.65
C ASP A 93 6.95 1.77 8.88
N ASN A 94 8.06 2.50 9.05
CA ASN A 94 8.92 2.40 10.22
C ASN A 94 8.15 2.71 11.51
N ALA A 95 7.37 3.79 11.53
CA ALA A 95 6.56 4.16 12.70
C ALA A 95 5.50 3.09 13.02
N LEU A 96 4.85 2.55 11.98
CA LEU A 96 3.81 1.53 12.11
C LEU A 96 4.38 0.16 12.52
N SER A 97 5.58 -0.20 12.05
CA SER A 97 6.19 -1.53 12.21
C SER A 97 6.41 -1.95 13.67
N SER A 98 6.55 -0.97 14.57
CA SER A 98 6.68 -1.18 16.02
C SER A 98 5.51 -1.97 16.63
N PHE A 99 4.35 -1.96 15.97
CA PHE A 99 3.12 -2.62 16.43
C PHE A 99 2.92 -4.03 15.87
N GLU A 100 3.67 -4.44 14.85
CA GLU A 100 3.47 -5.72 14.16
C GLU A 100 3.59 -6.93 15.10
N GLY A 101 4.51 -6.86 16.06
CA GLY A 101 4.71 -7.93 17.04
C GLY A 101 3.44 -8.21 17.83
N ALA A 102 2.76 -7.16 18.31
CA ALA A 102 1.51 -7.29 19.05
C ALA A 102 0.35 -7.78 18.18
N VAL A 103 0.26 -7.32 16.93
CA VAL A 103 -0.77 -7.76 15.97
C VAL A 103 -0.61 -9.25 15.67
N ASN A 104 0.60 -9.70 15.37
CA ASN A 104 0.87 -11.09 15.02
C ASN A 104 0.75 -12.05 16.21
N ALA A 105 0.97 -11.56 17.44
CA ALA A 105 0.80 -12.34 18.66
C ALA A 105 -0.66 -12.41 19.13
N TRP A 106 -1.57 -11.64 18.53
CA TRP A 106 -2.98 -11.66 18.90
C TRP A 106 -3.64 -12.96 18.45
N GLU A 107 -4.01 -13.79 19.42
CA GLU A 107 -4.79 -15.00 19.17
C GLU A 107 -6.28 -14.69 19.16
N THR A 108 -6.99 -15.25 18.18
CA THR A 108 -8.44 -15.20 18.11
C THR A 108 -9.05 -16.58 18.01
N ASP A 109 -10.11 -16.80 18.77
CA ASP A 109 -10.92 -18.01 18.64
C ASP A 109 -11.79 -18.00 17.36
N ASP A 110 -11.88 -16.85 16.69
CA ASP A 110 -12.63 -16.67 15.45
C ASP A 110 -11.73 -16.88 14.23
N PHE A 111 -11.86 -18.02 13.57
CA PHE A 111 -11.29 -18.32 12.24
C PHE A 111 -11.97 -17.48 11.12
N ALA A 112 -12.08 -16.16 11.29
CA ALA A 112 -12.53 -15.28 10.24
C ALA A 112 -11.36 -14.98 9.31
N MET A 113 -11.54 -15.22 8.00
CA MET A 113 -10.60 -14.80 6.95
C MET A 113 -10.30 -13.29 6.97
N PHE A 114 -11.14 -12.50 7.65
CA PHE A 114 -11.01 -11.05 7.85
C PHE A 114 -11.01 -10.70 9.34
N ASP A 115 -9.93 -11.08 10.00
CA ASP A 115 -9.68 -10.82 11.42
C ASP A 115 -9.12 -9.41 11.66
N ALA A 116 -8.78 -9.11 12.91
CA ALA A 116 -8.34 -7.79 13.32
C ALA A 116 -6.97 -7.41 12.71
N SER A 117 -6.14 -8.40 12.38
CA SER A 117 -4.83 -8.20 11.76
C SER A 117 -4.97 -7.63 10.35
N LEU A 118 -5.98 -8.05 9.58
CA LEU A 118 -6.25 -7.42 8.27
C LEU A 118 -6.74 -5.97 8.37
N ASP A 119 -7.42 -5.58 9.46
CA ASP A 119 -7.86 -4.19 9.63
C ASP A 119 -6.66 -3.25 9.81
N TYR A 120 -5.59 -3.73 10.45
CA TYR A 120 -4.30 -3.04 10.56
C TYR A 120 -3.63 -2.87 9.19
N PHE A 121 -3.64 -3.90 8.34
CA PHE A 121 -3.00 -3.81 7.01
C PHE A 121 -3.82 -3.02 5.99
N ALA A 122 -5.15 -3.00 6.11
CA ALA A 122 -6.05 -2.46 5.10
C ALA A 122 -5.77 -0.99 4.73
N THR A 123 -5.30 -0.19 5.68
CA THR A 123 -4.97 1.23 5.44
C THR A 123 -3.70 1.41 4.60
N SER A 124 -2.75 0.49 4.69
CA SER A 124 -1.45 0.55 3.99
C SER A 124 -1.50 -0.06 2.58
N LEU A 125 -2.43 -0.99 2.32
CA LEU A 125 -2.53 -1.73 1.04
C LEU A 125 -2.62 -0.83 -0.20
N HIS A 126 -3.18 0.36 -0.06
CA HIS A 126 -3.40 1.28 -1.18
C HIS A 126 -2.23 2.22 -1.45
N ILE A 127 -1.27 2.31 -0.52
CA ILE A 127 -0.14 3.23 -0.63
C ILE A 127 1.21 2.50 -0.72
N VAL A 128 1.25 1.19 -0.44
CA VAL A 128 2.48 0.38 -0.53
C VAL A 128 3.17 0.43 -1.89
N GLY A 129 2.40 0.62 -2.98
CA GLY A 129 2.95 0.72 -4.33
C GLY A 129 3.51 2.09 -4.68
N MET A 130 3.39 3.11 -3.83
CA MET A 130 3.75 4.49 -4.19
C MET A 130 5.25 4.66 -4.48
N SER A 131 6.11 3.93 -3.76
CA SER A 131 7.57 3.99 -3.94
C SER A 131 8.02 3.57 -5.34
N LEU A 132 7.25 2.72 -6.03
CA LEU A 132 7.57 2.29 -7.39
C LEU A 132 7.56 3.46 -8.38
N TYR A 133 6.80 4.52 -8.11
CA TYR A 133 6.72 5.67 -8.99
C TYR A 133 8.02 6.49 -9.00
N ASP A 134 8.81 6.48 -7.92
CA ASP A 134 10.14 7.12 -7.90
C ASP A 134 11.09 6.50 -8.93
N LEU A 135 10.86 5.23 -9.27
CA LEU A 135 11.74 4.47 -10.15
C LEU A 135 11.38 4.63 -11.64
N LEU A 136 10.30 5.34 -12.00
CA LEU A 136 9.89 5.53 -13.41
C LEU A 136 10.95 6.25 -14.25
N GLY A 137 11.74 7.12 -13.63
CA GLY A 137 12.85 7.80 -14.30
C GLY A 137 13.98 6.85 -14.72
N ILE A 138 14.08 5.68 -14.06
CA ILE A 138 15.13 4.68 -14.25
C ILE A 138 14.63 3.55 -15.15
N PHE A 139 13.49 2.94 -14.81
CA PHE A 139 12.96 1.78 -15.53
C PHE A 139 12.06 2.15 -16.71
N GLY A 140 11.71 3.43 -16.84
CA GLY A 140 10.69 3.90 -17.77
C GLY A 140 9.29 3.78 -17.17
N ALA A 141 8.34 4.42 -17.84
CA ALA A 141 6.93 4.38 -17.47
C ALA A 141 6.18 3.36 -18.35
N ASP A 142 5.36 2.52 -17.71
CA ASP A 142 4.36 1.74 -18.44
C ASP A 142 3.22 2.65 -18.92
N GLU A 143 2.29 2.10 -19.70
CA GLU A 143 1.21 2.88 -20.30
C GLU A 143 0.36 3.60 -19.23
N GLY A 144 0.32 4.93 -19.35
CA GLY A 144 -0.49 5.78 -18.49
C GLY A 144 0.16 6.15 -17.16
N GLU A 145 1.31 5.55 -16.80
CA GLU A 145 2.02 5.86 -15.56
C GLU A 145 2.72 7.22 -15.64
N TYR A 146 2.70 7.97 -14.53
CA TYR A 146 3.36 9.26 -14.42
C TYR A 146 3.86 9.55 -13.00
N ARG A 147 4.87 10.42 -12.94
CA ARG A 147 5.34 11.09 -11.74
C ARG A 147 5.79 12.51 -12.09
N GLU A 148 5.21 13.48 -11.42
CA GLU A 148 5.47 14.91 -11.63
C GLU A 148 5.80 15.58 -10.30
N ALA A 149 6.99 16.18 -10.22
CA ALA A 149 7.43 16.93 -9.04
C ALA A 149 7.34 18.43 -9.30
N ASN A 150 6.64 19.15 -8.42
CA ASN A 150 6.54 20.61 -8.42
C ASN A 150 6.80 21.17 -7.02
N GLY A 151 8.08 21.37 -6.71
CA GLY A 151 8.52 21.79 -5.38
C GLY A 151 8.24 20.68 -4.36
N ASN A 152 7.41 20.99 -3.35
CA ASN A 152 7.05 20.03 -2.30
C ASN A 152 5.89 19.10 -2.67
N LEU A 153 5.24 19.34 -3.81
CA LEU A 153 4.12 18.54 -4.29
C LEU A 153 4.61 17.52 -5.30
N ILE A 154 4.38 16.25 -5.01
CA ILE A 154 4.64 15.13 -5.91
C ILE A 154 3.30 14.52 -6.30
N GLU A 155 2.93 14.65 -7.57
CA GLU A 155 1.77 13.97 -8.16
C GLU A 155 2.25 12.71 -8.87
N TYR A 156 1.58 11.58 -8.64
CA TYR A 156 1.90 10.31 -9.28
C TYR A 156 0.63 9.53 -9.58
N GLY A 157 0.71 8.53 -10.43
CA GLY A 157 -0.45 7.71 -10.74
C GLY A 157 -0.39 7.03 -12.09
N LYS A 158 -1.50 6.40 -12.44
CA LYS A 158 -1.68 5.74 -13.74
C LYS A 158 -3.11 5.81 -14.22
N GLU A 159 -3.27 6.05 -15.52
CA GLU A 159 -4.58 6.15 -16.17
C GLU A 159 -4.58 5.37 -17.49
N TYR A 160 -5.49 4.40 -17.64
CA TYR A 160 -5.57 3.61 -18.87
C TYR A 160 -6.94 2.99 -19.09
N THR A 161 -7.23 2.63 -20.35
CA THR A 161 -8.39 1.81 -20.70
C THR A 161 -7.95 0.35 -20.82
N ARG A 162 -8.63 -0.57 -20.15
CA ARG A 162 -8.27 -2.00 -20.20
C ARG A 162 -8.47 -2.58 -21.60
N GLU A 163 -7.40 -3.11 -22.19
CA GLU A 163 -7.48 -3.78 -23.50
C GLU A 163 -8.04 -5.22 -23.41
N GLU A 164 -7.91 -5.86 -22.26
CA GLU A 164 -8.31 -7.24 -21.99
C GLU A 164 -9.02 -7.38 -20.64
N ASP A 165 -9.75 -8.48 -20.45
CA ASP A 165 -10.34 -8.82 -19.16
C ASP A 165 -9.26 -9.27 -18.16
N GLY A 166 -9.35 -8.78 -16.93
CA GLY A 166 -8.60 -9.27 -15.78
C GLY A 166 -9.39 -10.23 -14.91
N PHE A 167 -8.81 -10.59 -13.76
CA PHE A 167 -9.41 -11.53 -12.81
C PHE A 167 -10.48 -10.89 -11.92
N SER A 168 -10.42 -9.57 -11.67
CA SER A 168 -11.40 -8.88 -10.83
C SER A 168 -12.73 -8.62 -11.58
N PRO A 169 -13.88 -8.56 -10.88
CA PRO A 169 -15.12 -8.02 -11.43
C PRO A 169 -15.00 -6.59 -11.98
N SER A 170 -14.06 -5.81 -11.41
CA SER A 170 -13.71 -4.44 -11.83
C SER A 170 -12.68 -4.40 -12.97
N ASP A 171 -12.26 -5.54 -13.51
CA ASP A 171 -11.26 -5.61 -14.56
C ASP A 171 -11.88 -6.21 -15.82
N LYS A 172 -12.78 -5.46 -16.45
CA LYS A 172 -13.33 -5.84 -17.75
C LYS A 172 -12.73 -5.01 -18.85
N LYS A 173 -12.58 -5.63 -20.02
CA LYS A 173 -12.15 -4.95 -21.23
C LYS A 173 -13.04 -3.71 -21.48
N GLY A 174 -12.40 -2.58 -21.73
CA GLY A 174 -13.06 -1.29 -21.93
C GLY A 174 -13.32 -0.48 -20.66
N ASP A 175 -13.07 -1.05 -19.47
CA ASP A 175 -13.08 -0.26 -18.23
C ASP A 175 -11.95 0.77 -18.26
N PHE A 176 -12.24 1.96 -17.75
CA PHE A 176 -11.24 3.01 -17.55
C PHE A 176 -10.78 3.00 -16.09
N TYR A 177 -9.48 2.80 -15.89
CA TYR A 177 -8.87 2.76 -14.57
C TYR A 177 -8.08 4.04 -14.32
N VAL A 178 -8.24 4.60 -13.13
CA VAL A 178 -7.50 5.75 -12.65
C VAL A 178 -6.95 5.44 -11.27
N GLU A 179 -5.66 5.71 -11.09
CA GLU A 179 -4.99 5.78 -9.80
C GLU A 179 -4.23 7.10 -9.75
N LYS A 180 -4.39 7.85 -8.67
CA LYS A 180 -3.75 9.14 -8.46
C LYS A 180 -3.34 9.29 -7.01
N GLY A 181 -2.09 9.68 -6.78
CA GLY A 181 -1.58 10.10 -5.50
C GLY A 181 -1.00 11.52 -5.56
N ILE A 182 -1.09 12.22 -4.42
CA ILE A 182 -0.53 13.55 -4.20
C ILE A 182 0.15 13.54 -2.84
N LEU A 183 1.48 13.65 -2.84
CA LEU A 183 2.28 13.84 -1.63
C LEU A 183 2.67 15.31 -1.50
N ASP A 184 2.43 15.91 -0.32
CA ASP A 184 2.98 17.19 0.09
C ASP A 184 4.05 16.98 1.17
N THR A 185 5.33 17.11 0.79
CA THR A 185 6.48 16.91 1.70
C THR A 185 6.73 18.06 2.66
N SER A 186 5.98 19.17 2.53
CA SER A 186 6.02 20.29 3.47
C SER A 186 4.97 20.15 4.57
N ALA A 187 3.82 19.56 4.23
CA ALA A 187 2.75 19.25 5.17
C ALA A 187 2.83 17.82 5.72
N ASN A 188 3.69 16.97 5.15
CA ASN A 188 3.76 15.52 5.41
C ASN A 188 2.38 14.84 5.27
N THR A 189 1.71 15.14 4.16
CA THR A 189 0.38 14.58 3.86
C THR A 189 0.36 13.86 2.54
N LEU A 190 -0.29 12.70 2.52
CA LEU A 190 -0.54 11.92 1.32
C LEU A 190 -2.04 11.83 1.08
N TYR A 191 -2.46 12.14 -0.14
CA TYR A 191 -3.76 11.79 -0.68
C TYR A 191 -3.57 10.70 -1.75
N PHE A 192 -4.43 9.68 -1.74
CA PHE A 192 -4.48 8.65 -2.75
C PHE A 192 -5.94 8.37 -3.12
N GLU A 193 -6.23 8.26 -4.40
CA GLU A 193 -7.51 7.80 -4.91
C GLU A 193 -7.28 6.84 -6.07
N ASN A 194 -8.04 5.75 -6.11
CA ASN A 194 -8.25 5.01 -7.34
C ASN A 194 -9.73 4.77 -7.59
N TYR A 195 -10.09 4.64 -8.85
CA TYR A 195 -11.43 4.25 -9.25
C TYR A 195 -11.41 3.56 -10.61
N THR A 196 -12.45 2.78 -10.84
CA THR A 196 -12.72 2.19 -12.15
C THR A 196 -14.05 2.73 -12.66
N GLU A 197 -14.08 3.15 -13.92
CA GLU A 197 -15.29 3.51 -14.63
C GLU A 197 -15.66 2.45 -15.67
N ARG A 198 -16.97 2.20 -15.80
CA ARG A 198 -17.56 1.44 -16.88
C ARG A 198 -18.71 2.23 -17.45
N ASP A 199 -18.75 2.39 -18.77
CA ASP A 199 -19.76 3.19 -19.46
C ASP A 199 -19.88 4.64 -18.94
N GLY A 200 -18.76 5.22 -18.47
CA GLY A 200 -18.69 6.57 -17.92
C GLY A 200 -19.25 6.74 -16.51
N GLN A 201 -19.44 5.64 -15.77
CA GLN A 201 -19.85 5.65 -14.36
C GLN A 201 -18.83 4.92 -13.50
N LYS A 202 -18.52 5.47 -12.32
CA LYS A 202 -17.69 4.79 -11.34
C LYS A 202 -18.39 3.51 -10.86
N ILE A 203 -17.67 2.39 -10.89
CA ILE A 203 -18.16 1.09 -10.38
C ILE A 203 -17.41 0.63 -9.13
N SER A 204 -16.20 1.16 -8.92
CA SER A 204 -15.45 1.03 -7.68
C SER A 204 -14.65 2.29 -7.42
N ARG A 205 -14.41 2.56 -6.14
CA ARG A 205 -13.62 3.71 -5.70
C ARG A 205 -12.94 3.42 -4.37
N VAL A 206 -11.69 3.83 -4.25
CA VAL A 206 -10.92 3.83 -3.02
C VAL A 206 -10.31 5.21 -2.82
N VAL A 207 -10.34 5.69 -1.58
CA VAL A 207 -9.63 6.90 -1.17
C VAL A 207 -8.87 6.61 0.11
N SER A 208 -7.59 6.99 0.17
CA SER A 208 -6.75 6.93 1.37
C SER A 208 -6.10 8.28 1.61
N GLU A 209 -6.05 8.69 2.87
CA GLU A 209 -5.31 9.87 3.31
C GLU A 209 -4.41 9.52 4.48
N VAL A 210 -3.17 10.02 4.47
CA VAL A 210 -2.21 9.91 5.58
C VAL A 210 -1.74 11.31 5.94
N VAL A 211 -1.72 11.62 7.25
CA VAL A 211 -1.19 12.86 7.80
C VAL A 211 -0.20 12.50 8.89
N ALA A 212 1.07 12.91 8.73
CA ALA A 212 2.08 12.79 9.78
C ALA A 212 2.25 14.15 10.49
N LEU A 213 1.92 14.18 11.78
CA LEU A 213 2.03 15.38 12.61
C LEU A 213 3.46 15.54 13.15
N SER A 214 3.82 16.78 13.50
CA SER A 214 5.16 17.11 14.03
C SER A 214 5.49 16.47 15.37
N ASP A 215 4.50 15.90 16.08
CA ASP A 215 4.70 15.18 17.34
C ASP A 215 4.92 13.67 17.15
N GLY A 216 5.07 13.21 15.89
CA GLY A 216 5.22 11.79 15.54
C GLY A 216 3.89 11.03 15.45
N THR A 217 2.75 11.69 15.64
CA THR A 217 1.43 11.06 15.46
C THR A 217 1.09 10.95 13.98
N PHE A 218 0.68 9.77 13.54
CA PHE A 218 0.07 9.54 12.23
C PHE A 218 -1.45 9.43 12.37
N ILE A 219 -2.16 10.02 11.42
CA ILE A 219 -3.59 9.88 11.23
C ILE A 219 -3.83 9.34 9.83
N VAL A 220 -4.57 8.25 9.72
CA VAL A 220 -4.88 7.59 8.45
C VAL A 220 -6.37 7.35 8.36
N GLN A 221 -6.93 7.60 7.18
CA GLN A 221 -8.28 7.13 6.85
C GLN A 221 -8.31 6.51 5.47
N THR A 222 -9.07 5.45 5.32
CA THR A 222 -9.27 4.75 4.05
C THR A 222 -10.74 4.43 3.87
N PHE A 223 -11.29 4.79 2.73
CA PHE A 223 -12.65 4.47 2.32
C PHE A 223 -12.60 3.65 1.04
N SER A 224 -13.37 2.58 0.98
CA SER A 224 -13.47 1.77 -0.23
C SER A 224 -14.88 1.30 -0.50
N LYS A 225 -15.29 1.42 -1.75
CA LYS A 225 -16.45 0.73 -2.30
C LYS A 225 -15.98 -0.13 -3.48
N PRO A 226 -15.69 -1.42 -3.26
CA PRO A 226 -15.35 -2.32 -4.35
C PRO A 226 -16.60 -2.75 -5.14
N VAL A 227 -16.38 -3.25 -6.36
CA VAL A 227 -17.40 -4.04 -7.06
C VAL A 227 -17.63 -5.33 -6.26
N LEU A 228 -18.89 -5.75 -6.13
CA LEU A 228 -19.21 -7.00 -5.46
C LEU A 228 -18.58 -8.18 -6.20
N TYR A 229 -17.77 -8.97 -5.49
CA TYR A 229 -17.11 -10.15 -6.08
C TYR A 229 -18.05 -11.35 -6.19
N ASP A 230 -18.97 -11.47 -5.24
CA ASP A 230 -19.87 -12.60 -5.10
C ASP A 230 -21.19 -12.11 -4.49
N ASP A 231 -22.33 -12.50 -5.07
CA ASP A 231 -23.67 -12.08 -4.63
C ASP A 231 -24.01 -12.50 -3.19
N ARG A 232 -23.23 -13.41 -2.58
CA ARG A 232 -23.36 -13.80 -1.17
C ARG A 232 -22.69 -12.81 -0.22
N MET A 233 -21.83 -11.94 -0.74
CA MET A 233 -21.21 -10.88 0.06
C MET A 233 -22.19 -9.75 0.28
N GLU A 234 -22.10 -9.13 1.45
CA GLU A 234 -22.86 -7.91 1.74
C GLU A 234 -22.30 -6.77 0.89
N ASP A 235 -23.18 -6.12 0.13
CA ASP A 235 -22.83 -4.90 -0.60
C ASP A 235 -22.77 -3.71 0.37
N LYS A 236 -21.56 -3.18 0.56
CA LYS A 236 -21.28 -2.07 1.48
C LYS A 236 -20.01 -1.33 1.13
N GLY A 237 -19.88 -0.11 1.63
CA GLY A 237 -18.61 0.58 1.74
C GLY A 237 -17.87 0.19 3.01
N ASN A 238 -16.54 0.16 2.96
CA ASN A 238 -15.67 -0.05 4.11
C ASN A 238 -14.94 1.24 4.45
N ALA A 239 -14.86 1.56 5.74
CA ALA A 239 -14.08 2.66 6.26
C ALA A 239 -13.10 2.14 7.31
N TYR A 240 -11.85 2.59 7.22
CA TYR A 240 -10.80 2.28 8.18
C TYR A 240 -10.23 3.59 8.68
N PHE A 241 -10.11 3.71 10.00
CA PHE A 241 -9.53 4.88 10.66
C PHE A 241 -8.42 4.40 11.56
N MET A 242 -7.23 4.98 11.41
CA MET A 242 -6.07 4.61 12.21
C MET A 242 -5.40 5.86 12.76
N VAL A 243 -5.09 5.83 14.05
CA VAL A 243 -4.29 6.87 14.71
C VAL A 243 -3.21 6.15 15.51
N PHE A 244 -1.96 6.54 15.31
CA PHE A 244 -0.85 5.94 16.05
C PHE A 244 0.29 6.92 16.29
N ASP A 245 1.04 6.68 17.35
CA ASP A 245 2.32 7.31 17.67
C ASP A 245 3.29 6.23 18.18
N ALA A 246 4.45 6.60 18.72
CA ALA A 246 5.43 5.61 19.22
C ALA A 246 4.93 4.69 20.37
N ASN A 247 3.84 5.05 21.04
CA ASN A 247 3.37 4.35 22.25
C ASN A 247 2.05 3.60 22.05
N LYS A 248 1.22 4.05 21.12
CA LYS A 248 -0.15 3.57 20.96
C LYS A 248 -0.55 3.50 19.50
N LEU A 249 -1.27 2.44 19.15
CA LEU A 249 -2.00 2.33 17.90
C LEU A 249 -3.48 2.07 18.17
N GLU A 250 -4.34 2.77 17.46
CA GLU A 250 -5.78 2.50 17.41
C GLU A 250 -6.23 2.37 15.96
N VAL A 251 -7.06 1.34 15.70
CA VAL A 251 -7.69 1.12 14.40
C VAL A 251 -9.18 0.88 14.62
N ILE A 252 -10.03 1.62 13.92
CA ILE A 252 -11.46 1.32 13.82
C ILE A 252 -11.76 0.88 12.39
N ARG A 253 -12.38 -0.29 12.27
CA ARG A 253 -13.10 -0.69 11.08
C ARG A 253 -14.58 -0.33 11.24
N ALA A 254 -15.10 0.34 10.23
CA ALA A 254 -16.50 0.67 10.10
C ALA A 254 -17.01 0.39 8.68
N VAL A 255 -18.32 0.48 8.49
CA VAL A 255 -18.98 0.31 7.20
C VAL A 255 -19.97 1.45 6.95
N PHE A 256 -20.24 1.72 5.68
CA PHE A 256 -21.24 2.67 5.23
C PHE A 256 -22.09 2.08 4.10
N ALA A 257 -23.12 2.82 3.69
CA ALA A 257 -24.02 2.41 2.61
C ALA A 257 -23.24 2.07 1.32
N PRO A 258 -23.76 1.18 0.46
CA PRO A 258 -23.10 0.81 -0.80
C PRO A 258 -23.18 1.93 -1.84
N ASP A 259 -22.46 3.01 -1.59
CA ASP A 259 -22.35 4.19 -2.45
C ASP A 259 -20.92 4.31 -2.97
N VAL A 260 -20.74 4.33 -4.29
CA VAL A 260 -19.43 4.50 -4.93
C VAL A 260 -19.02 5.97 -5.01
N ASP A 261 -20.00 6.88 -4.99
CA ASP A 261 -19.82 8.33 -5.03
C ASP A 261 -19.81 8.93 -3.62
N PHE A 262 -19.42 8.12 -2.63
CA PHE A 262 -19.40 8.50 -1.22
C PHE A 262 -18.65 9.81 -0.98
N THR A 263 -19.16 10.61 -0.05
CA THR A 263 -18.47 11.79 0.49
C THR A 263 -17.85 11.44 1.84
N TYR A 264 -16.73 12.08 2.15
CA TYR A 264 -16.05 11.90 3.43
C TYR A 264 -15.42 13.23 3.86
N ASP A 265 -15.15 13.36 5.16
CA ASP A 265 -14.48 14.53 5.71
C ASP A 265 -12.96 14.33 5.69
N SER A 266 -12.26 15.03 4.78
CA SER A 266 -10.80 14.93 4.66
C SER A 266 -10.08 15.22 5.99
N ILE A 267 -9.00 14.47 6.27
CA ILE A 267 -8.11 14.72 7.41
C ILE A 267 -6.98 15.68 7.08
N ILE A 268 -6.72 15.96 5.80
CA ILE A 268 -5.67 16.86 5.37
C ILE A 268 -5.95 18.28 5.87
N GLY A 269 -4.95 18.89 6.50
CA GLY A 269 -5.07 20.22 7.12
C GLY A 269 -5.82 20.24 8.46
N LYS A 270 -6.27 19.09 8.97
CA LYS A 270 -6.81 18.97 10.34
C LYS A 270 -5.68 18.76 11.35
N GLY A 271 -5.93 19.18 12.60
CA GLY A 271 -5.05 18.91 13.72
C GLY A 271 -5.21 17.49 14.28
N LYS A 272 -4.56 17.25 15.41
CA LYS A 272 -4.64 15.98 16.15
C LYS A 272 -6.09 15.59 16.44
N THR A 273 -6.41 14.31 16.22
CA THR A 273 -7.74 13.69 16.42
C THR A 273 -7.58 12.29 17.00
N ASN A 274 -8.69 11.62 17.31
CA ASN A 274 -8.75 10.20 17.67
C ASN A 274 -9.61 9.42 16.67
N VAL A 275 -9.57 8.09 16.74
CA VAL A 275 -10.31 7.22 15.82
C VAL A 275 -11.82 7.30 16.02
N GLU A 276 -12.32 7.58 17.23
CA GLU A 276 -13.75 7.71 17.51
C GLU A 276 -14.36 8.92 16.81
N ASP A 277 -13.66 10.06 16.83
CA ASP A 277 -14.08 11.29 16.18
C ASP A 277 -14.08 11.13 14.65
N LEU A 278 -13.11 10.41 14.10
CA LEU A 278 -13.08 10.08 12.67
C LEU A 278 -14.22 9.14 12.25
N ALA A 279 -14.57 8.18 13.11
CA ALA A 279 -15.58 7.18 12.81
C ALA A 279 -17.03 7.66 13.05
N GLN A 280 -17.24 8.92 13.47
CA GLN A 280 -18.58 9.46 13.67
C GLN A 280 -19.38 9.42 12.35
N GLY A 281 -20.60 8.87 12.42
CA GLY A 281 -21.48 8.74 11.26
C GLY A 281 -21.36 7.41 10.49
N TYR A 282 -20.40 6.55 10.85
CA TYR A 282 -20.24 5.22 10.27
C TYR A 282 -20.79 4.12 11.19
N THR A 283 -21.09 2.95 10.62
CA THR A 283 -21.49 1.77 11.42
C THR A 283 -20.24 1.02 11.86
N LEU A 284 -19.94 1.04 13.15
CA LEU A 284 -18.73 0.43 13.70
C LEU A 284 -18.81 -1.11 13.61
N VAL A 285 -17.67 -1.74 13.31
CA VAL A 285 -17.56 -3.21 13.23
C VAL A 285 -16.57 -3.72 14.28
N ARG A 286 -15.41 -3.09 14.36
CA ARG A 286 -14.33 -3.53 15.24
C ARG A 286 -13.42 -2.36 15.62
N LYS A 287 -12.89 -2.39 16.83
CA LYS A 287 -11.78 -1.53 17.26
C LYS A 287 -10.61 -2.40 17.71
N MET A 288 -9.42 -2.14 17.18
CA MET A 288 -8.16 -2.64 17.71
C MET A 288 -7.45 -1.52 18.47
N THR A 289 -6.83 -1.85 19.59
CA THR A 289 -5.95 -0.96 20.34
C THR A 289 -4.72 -1.71 20.79
N ILE A 290 -3.55 -1.14 20.52
CA ILE A 290 -2.25 -1.66 20.97
C ILE A 290 -1.59 -0.62 21.86
N VAL A 291 -1.25 -1.03 23.07
CA VAL A 291 -0.50 -0.24 24.06
C VAL A 291 0.48 -1.17 24.74
N ASP A 292 1.70 -0.72 24.99
CA ASP A 292 2.76 -1.52 25.64
C ASP A 292 2.97 -2.88 24.97
N ASN A 293 2.90 -2.92 23.62
CA ASN A 293 3.01 -4.12 22.78
C ASN A 293 1.95 -5.21 23.10
N VAL A 294 0.78 -4.82 23.60
CA VAL A 294 -0.35 -5.71 23.86
C VAL A 294 -1.55 -5.27 23.02
N ALA A 295 -2.01 -6.17 22.14
CA ALA A 295 -3.20 -5.94 21.32
C ALA A 295 -4.49 -6.30 22.08
N SER A 296 -5.49 -5.44 21.95
CA SER A 296 -6.86 -5.64 22.43
C SER A 296 -7.84 -5.35 21.30
N VAL A 297 -8.89 -6.15 21.21
CA VAL A 297 -9.87 -6.06 20.12
C VAL A 297 -11.29 -6.07 20.71
N GLU A 298 -12.07 -5.06 20.35
CA GLU A 298 -13.49 -4.93 20.67
C GLU A 298 -14.32 -5.09 19.39
N LYS A 299 -15.43 -5.84 19.49
CA LYS A 299 -16.42 -5.99 18.41
C LYS A 299 -17.69 -5.25 18.80
N TYR A 300 -18.32 -4.60 17.84
CA TYR A 300 -19.58 -3.86 18.03
C TYR A 300 -20.81 -4.70 17.66
#